data_AF-A0A7W7BQG5-F1
#
_entry.id   AF-A0A7W7BQG5-F1
#
_cell.length_a   1.000
_cell.length_b   1.000
_cell.length_c   1.000
_cell.angle_alpha   90.00
_cell.angle_beta   90.00
_cell.angle_gamma   90.00
#
_symmetry.space_group_name_H-M   'P 1'
#
loop_
_entity.id
_entity.type
_entity.pdbx_description
1 polymer ?
#
loop_
_entity_poly.entity_id
_entity_poly.type
_entity_poly.pdbx_seq_one_letter_code
_entity_poly.pdbx_strand_id
1 'polypeptide(L)'
;MTTESENYGERFNAEVAADLRAARSRQRKSFPEIADTTGIPRNTLLRYFNGQRDIPMPAFGRIARALNLPVGETLDAIAQRLEQD
;
A
#
# COMPACT_ATOMS: atom_id res chain seq x y z
N MET A 1 19.20 14.14 -14.92
CA MET A 1 17.90 14.33 -15.58
C MET A 1 17.01 13.22 -15.05
N THR A 2 16.49 13.40 -13.84
CA THR A 2 15.65 12.41 -13.15
C THR A 2 14.32 12.44 -13.85
N THR A 3 14.01 11.34 -14.51
CA THR A 3 12.95 11.23 -15.51
C THR A 3 11.61 11.31 -14.79
N GLU A 4 10.67 12.08 -15.33
CA GLU A 4 9.29 12.26 -14.85
C GLU A 4 8.60 10.95 -14.39
N SER A 5 8.98 9.81 -14.97
CA SER A 5 8.56 8.47 -14.58
C SER A 5 9.02 8.00 -13.20
N GLU A 6 10.17 8.45 -12.69
CA GLU A 6 10.66 8.16 -11.34
C GLU A 6 9.79 8.89 -10.29
N ASN A 7 9.38 10.13 -10.59
CA ASN A 7 8.45 10.90 -9.75
C ASN A 7 7.06 10.24 -9.70
N TYR A 8 6.55 9.75 -10.83
CA TYR A 8 5.28 9.04 -10.85
C TYR A 8 5.30 7.78 -9.97
N GLY A 9 6.35 6.96 -10.07
CA GLY A 9 6.49 5.74 -9.26
C GLY A 9 6.52 6.02 -7.75
N GLU A 10 7.23 7.07 -7.33
CA GLU A 10 7.28 7.50 -5.93
C GLU A 10 5.91 7.98 -5.43
N ARG A 11 5.21 8.82 -6.21
CA ARG A 11 3.84 9.28 -5.91
C ARG A 11 2.87 8.09 -5.81
N PHE A 12 2.97 7.14 -6.73
CA PHE A 12 2.16 5.91 -6.73
C PHE A 12 2.38 5.09 -5.46
N ASN A 13 3.64 4.86 -5.09
CA ASN A 13 3.96 4.11 -3.87
C ASN A 13 3.44 4.82 -2.60
N ALA A 14 3.50 6.16 -2.57
CA ALA A 14 2.97 6.95 -1.46
C ALA A 14 1.44 6.83 -1.33
N GLU A 15 0.71 6.88 -2.46
CA GLU A 15 -0.74 6.70 -2.51
C GLU A 15 -1.17 5.27 -2.12
N VAL A 16 -0.44 4.25 -2.58
CA VAL A 16 -0.68 2.85 -2.15
C VAL A 16 -0.55 2.75 -0.62
N ALA A 17 0.51 3.31 -0.03
CA ALA A 17 0.68 3.29 1.42
C ALA A 17 -0.43 4.06 2.15
N ALA A 18 -0.93 5.15 1.56
CA ALA A 18 -2.04 5.92 2.10
C ALA A 18 -3.35 5.13 2.12
N ASP A 19 -3.69 4.45 1.02
CA ASP A 19 -4.90 3.63 0.93
C ASP A 19 -4.86 2.44 1.88
N LEU A 20 -3.70 1.78 2.01
CA LEU A 20 -3.52 0.71 3.00
C LEU A 20 -3.72 1.22 4.43
N ARG A 21 -3.18 2.40 4.77
CA ARG A 21 -3.37 3.04 6.07
C ARG A 21 -4.85 3.35 6.33
N ALA A 22 -5.55 3.93 5.35
CA ALA A 22 -6.96 4.25 5.44
C ALA A 22 -7.81 2.98 5.63
N ALA A 23 -7.57 1.93 4.84
CA ALA A 23 -8.28 0.67 4.93
C ALA A 23 -8.06 -0.05 6.27
N ARG A 24 -6.81 -0.08 6.76
CA ARG A 24 -6.47 -0.59 8.09
C ARG A 24 -7.24 0.16 9.17
N SER A 25 -7.25 1.50 9.12
CA SER A 25 -7.92 2.35 10.10
C SER A 25 -9.42 2.08 10.16
N ARG A 26 -10.08 2.02 9.00
CA ARG A 26 -11.52 1.68 8.88
C ARG A 26 -11.87 0.34 9.53
N GLN A 27 -10.99 -0.66 9.40
CA GLN A 27 -11.19 -2.00 9.96
C GLN A 27 -10.65 -2.17 11.39
N ARG A 28 -10.00 -1.15 11.96
CA ARG A 28 -9.37 -1.18 13.29
C ARG A 28 -8.37 -2.34 13.48
N LYS A 29 -7.79 -2.87 12.41
CA LYS A 29 -6.80 -3.96 12.48
C LYS A 29 -5.46 -3.46 13.02
N SER A 30 -4.86 -4.19 13.93
CA SER A 30 -3.50 -3.95 14.42
C SER A 30 -2.44 -4.53 13.47
N PHE A 31 -1.20 -4.04 13.55
CA PHE A 31 -0.11 -4.60 12.77
C PHE A 31 0.22 -6.06 13.14
N PRO A 32 0.16 -6.50 14.41
CA PRO A 32 0.24 -7.92 14.76
C PRO A 32 -0.80 -8.77 14.02
N GLU A 33 -2.08 -8.38 14.01
CA GLU A 33 -3.13 -9.16 13.32
C GLU A 33 -2.88 -9.27 11.81
N ILE A 34 -2.39 -8.19 11.18
CA ILE A 34 -2.02 -8.22 9.77
C ILE A 34 -0.79 -9.12 9.56
N ALA A 35 0.19 -9.09 10.46
CA ALA A 35 1.37 -9.95 10.38
C ALA A 35 0.99 -11.43 10.43
N ASP A 36 0.11 -11.81 11.37
CA ASP A 36 -0.37 -13.18 11.54
C ASP A 36 -1.12 -13.66 10.28
N THR A 37 -1.95 -12.80 9.70
CA THR A 37 -2.74 -13.14 8.50
C THR A 37 -1.89 -13.22 7.23
N THR A 38 -0.87 -12.37 7.10
CA THR A 38 -0.08 -12.23 5.86
C THR A 38 1.22 -13.02 5.87
N GLY A 39 1.70 -13.45 7.04
CA GLY A 39 3.04 -13.97 7.26
C GLY A 39 4.15 -12.92 7.11
N ILE A 40 3.81 -11.63 7.00
CA ILE A 40 4.79 -10.54 6.85
C ILE A 40 5.17 -10.02 8.24
N PRO A 41 6.47 -9.95 8.59
CA PRO A 41 6.89 -9.45 9.89
C PRO A 41 6.35 -8.04 10.19
N ARG A 42 5.91 -7.80 11.43
CA ARG A 42 5.38 -6.51 11.90
C ARG A 42 6.26 -5.31 11.53
N ASN A 43 7.57 -5.42 11.73
CA ASN A 43 8.50 -4.32 11.39
C ASN A 43 8.53 -4.03 9.89
N THR A 44 8.40 -5.06 9.05
CA THR A 44 8.30 -4.90 7.60
C THR A 44 7.00 -4.20 7.21
N LEU A 45 5.86 -4.58 7.82
CA LEU A 45 4.58 -3.90 7.61
C LEU A 45 4.64 -2.42 8.01
N LEU A 46 5.25 -2.09 9.16
CA LEU A 46 5.43 -0.70 9.57
C LEU A 46 6.21 0.11 8.55
N ARG A 47 7.31 -0.44 8.02
CA ARG A 47 8.11 0.25 7.00
C ARG A 47 7.33 0.47 5.70
N TYR A 48 6.54 -0.52 5.27
CA TYR A 48 5.65 -0.38 4.11
C TYR A 48 4.60 0.71 4.32
N PHE A 49 3.85 0.65 5.42
CA PHE A 49 2.76 1.59 5.68
C PHE A 49 3.23 3.03 5.91
N ASN A 50 4.46 3.20 6.41
CA ASN A 50 5.06 4.50 6.65
C ASN A 50 5.86 5.04 5.43
N GLY A 51 5.85 4.35 4.29
CA GLY A 51 6.60 4.78 3.10
C GLY A 51 8.12 4.72 3.25
N GLN A 52 8.62 4.02 4.27
CA GLN A 52 10.07 3.84 4.51
C GLN A 52 10.66 2.73 3.63
N ARG A 53 9.81 2.02 2.88
CA ARG A 53 10.16 1.00 1.91
C ARG A 53 9.02 0.85 0.91
N ASP A 54 9.37 0.73 -0.37
CA ASP A 54 8.42 0.34 -1.40
C ASP A 54 7.74 -0.99 -1.08
N ILE A 55 6.48 -1.11 -1.47
CA ILE A 55 5.66 -2.28 -1.21
C ILE A 55 5.71 -3.17 -2.46
N PRO A 56 6.40 -4.32 -2.44
CA PRO A 56 6.42 -5.20 -3.60
C PRO A 56 5.01 -5.72 -3.90
N MET A 57 4.67 -5.88 -5.18
CA MET A 57 3.33 -6.33 -5.60
C MET A 57 2.82 -7.61 -4.89
N PRO A 58 3.64 -8.67 -4.66
CA PRO A 58 3.19 -9.82 -3.89
C PRO A 58 2.84 -9.49 -2.43
N ALA A 59 3.57 -8.55 -1.81
CA ALA A 59 3.28 -8.10 -0.45
C ALA A 59 2.01 -7.26 -0.41
N PHE A 60 1.84 -6.35 -1.38
CA PHE A 60 0.61 -5.57 -1.55
C PHE A 60 -0.61 -6.49 -1.66
N GLY A 61 -0.58 -7.48 -2.56
CA GLY A 61 -1.70 -8.41 -2.74
C GLY A 61 -2.08 -9.18 -1.46
N ARG A 62 -1.09 -9.60 -0.65
CA ARG A 62 -1.35 -10.25 0.65
C ARG A 62 -2.00 -9.29 1.64
N ILE A 63 -1.47 -8.07 1.76
CA ILE A 63 -1.99 -7.05 2.68
C ILE A 63 -3.39 -6.61 2.26
N ALA A 64 -3.61 -6.34 0.97
CA ALA A 64 -4.90 -5.97 0.42
C ALA A 64 -5.95 -7.05 0.70
N ARG A 65 -5.63 -8.33 0.47
CA ARG A 65 -6.51 -9.43 0.84
C ARG A 65 -6.79 -9.49 2.35
N ALA A 66 -5.77 -9.32 3.19
CA ALA A 66 -5.94 -9.29 4.65
C ALA A 66 -6.81 -8.11 5.14
N LEU A 67 -6.87 -7.04 4.35
CA LEU A 67 -7.70 -5.86 4.57
C LEU A 67 -8.96 -5.85 3.70
N ASN A 68 -9.36 -6.96 3.06
CA ASN A 68 -10.54 -7.03 2.20
C ASN A 68 -10.61 -5.91 1.14
N LEU A 69 -9.46 -5.50 0.60
CA LEU A 69 -9.37 -4.51 -0.46
C LEU A 69 -9.39 -5.19 -1.84
N PRO A 70 -10.22 -4.72 -2.78
CA PRO A 70 -10.17 -5.16 -4.16
C PRO A 70 -8.89 -4.63 -4.83
N VAL A 71 -7.92 -5.51 -5.07
CA VAL A 71 -6.58 -5.16 -5.57
C VAL A 71 -6.64 -4.34 -6.87
N GLY A 72 -7.40 -4.80 -7.88
CA GLY A 72 -7.50 -4.10 -9.18
C GLY A 72 -8.10 -2.72 -9.04
N GLU A 73 -9.31 -2.64 -8.47
CA GLU A 73 -10.02 -1.36 -8.26
C GLU A 73 -9.22 -0.36 -7.43
N THR A 74 -8.44 -0.84 -6.44
CA THR A 74 -7.60 0.02 -5.62
C THR A 74 -6.47 0.64 -6.45
N LEU A 75 -5.78 -0.15 -7.28
CA LEU A 75 -4.68 0.36 -8.12
C LEU A 75 -5.20 1.28 -9.22
N ASP A 76 -6.33 0.93 -9.83
CA ASP A 76 -6.98 1.76 -10.86
C ASP A 76 -7.39 3.11 -10.27
N ALA A 77 -7.98 3.12 -9.07
CA ALA A 77 -8.35 4.35 -8.39
C ALA A 77 -7.14 5.22 -8.02
N ILE A 78 -6.00 4.62 -7.66
CA ILE A 78 -4.75 5.35 -7.40
C ILE A 78 -4.22 5.98 -8.69
N ALA A 79 -4.14 5.20 -9.77
CA ALA A 79 -3.66 5.68 -11.05
C ALA A 79 -4.51 6.85 -11.57
N GLN A 80 -5.84 6.73 -11.49
CA GLN A 80 -6.76 7.79 -11.85
C GLN A 80 -6.55 9.06 -11.03
N ARG A 81 -6.34 8.97 -9.71
CA ARG A 81 -6.06 10.16 -8.87
C ARG A 81 -4.79 10.88 -9.30
N LEU A 82 -3.73 10.13 -9.59
CA LEU A 82 -2.45 10.71 -10.02
C LEU A 82 -2.50 11.36 -11.39
N GLU A 83 -3.41 10.94 -12.26
CA GLU A 83 -3.65 11.59 -13.56
C GLU A 83 -4.41 12.92 -13.43
N GLN A 84 -5.14 13.12 -12.33
CA GLN A 84 -5.92 14.35 -12.07
C GLN A 84 -5.14 15.39 -11.22
N ASP A 85 -4.00 15.00 -10.63
CA ASP A 85 -3.11 15.83 -9.80
C ASP A 85 -1.87 16.33 -10.55
#